data_AF-A0A9D1WXB3-F1
#
_entry.id   AF-A0A9D1WXB3-F1
#
_cell.length_a   1.000
_cell.length_b   1.000
_cell.length_c   1.000
_cell.angle_alpha   90.00
_cell.angle_beta   90.00
_cell.angle_gamma   90.00
#
_symmetry.space_group_name_H-M   'P 1'
#
loop_
_entity.id
_entity.type
_entity.pdbx_description
1 polymer ?
#
loop_
_entity_poly.entity_id
_entity_poly.type
_entity_poly.pdbx_seq_one_letter_code
_entity_poly.pdbx_strand_id
1 'polypeptide(L)'
;KLGYGIAFSNPCFEYWYLLHFIQHNAYLKGSSEVIRLLQNKDRPEKYEKNLDVFDLLLPHQSEAIERAKKRLEQLYRDDIIVMSRDSNPSTTVHRLVEYLNTQNQK
;
A
#
# COMPACT_ATOMS: atom_id res chain seq x y z
N LYS A 1 9.70 10.08 -23.92
CA LYS A 1 8.72 8.97 -23.85
C LYS A 1 8.14 8.97 -22.44
N LEU A 2 6.89 9.43 -22.24
CA LEU A 2 6.21 9.17 -20.97
C LEU A 2 5.93 7.66 -20.94
N GLY A 3 6.77 6.92 -20.22
CA GLY A 3 6.51 5.51 -19.94
C GLY A 3 5.24 5.38 -19.09
N TYR A 4 4.54 4.26 -19.23
CA TYR A 4 3.39 3.95 -18.38
C TYR A 4 3.84 3.86 -16.91
N GLY A 5 3.23 4.65 -16.03
CA GLY A 5 3.44 4.56 -14.58
C GLY A 5 2.67 3.36 -14.03
N ILE A 6 3.39 2.36 -13.49
CA ILE A 6 2.76 1.15 -12.94
C ILE A 6 2.49 1.36 -11.45
N ALA A 7 1.21 1.25 -11.07
CA ALA A 7 0.80 1.08 -9.68
C ALA A 7 0.94 -0.40 -9.30
N PHE A 8 1.99 -0.71 -8.55
CA PHE A 8 2.39 -2.07 -8.19
C PHE A 8 2.16 -2.30 -6.69
N SER A 9 1.76 -3.52 -6.33
CA SER A 9 1.77 -3.97 -4.93
C SER A 9 2.16 -5.46 -4.84
N ASN A 10 3.01 -5.77 -3.87
CA ASN A 10 3.48 -7.11 -3.55
C ASN A 10 3.23 -7.39 -2.07
N PRO A 11 2.49 -8.45 -1.69
CA PRO A 11 2.00 -9.53 -2.56
C PRO A 11 0.71 -9.22 -3.32
N CYS A 12 -0.07 -8.22 -2.90
CA CYS A 12 -1.37 -7.90 -3.49
C CYS A 12 -1.76 -6.45 -3.24
N PHE A 13 -2.80 -5.97 -3.92
CA PHE A 13 -3.25 -4.59 -3.82
C PHE A 13 -3.66 -4.21 -2.39
N GLU A 14 -4.28 -5.14 -1.64
CA GLU A 14 -4.74 -4.93 -0.27
C GLU A 14 -3.62 -4.53 0.72
N TYR A 15 -2.34 -4.74 0.36
CA TYR A 15 -1.23 -4.22 1.15
C TYR A 15 -1.26 -2.69 1.23
N TRP A 16 -1.70 -2.01 0.17
CA TRP A 16 -1.93 -0.56 0.18
C TRP A 16 -2.97 -0.16 1.24
N TYR A 17 -4.06 -0.92 1.36
CA TYR A 17 -5.07 -0.67 2.40
C TYR A 17 -4.51 -0.89 3.80
N LEU A 18 -3.71 -1.94 4.00
CA LEU A 18 -3.09 -2.23 5.29
C LEU A 18 -2.23 -1.06 5.80
N LEU A 19 -1.52 -0.40 4.87
CA LEU A 19 -0.66 0.73 5.20
C LEU A 19 -1.39 1.98 5.69
N HIS A 20 -2.70 2.10 5.48
CA HIS A 20 -3.49 3.20 6.07
C HIS A 20 -3.59 3.05 7.59
N PHE A 21 -3.64 1.81 8.09
CA PHE A 21 -3.81 1.56 9.52
C PHE A 21 -2.49 1.33 10.23
N ILE A 22 -1.57 0.56 9.63
CA ILE A 22 -0.31 0.20 10.28
C ILE A 22 0.90 0.21 9.36
N GLN A 23 2.09 0.41 9.94
CA GLN A 23 3.35 0.09 9.28
C GLN A 23 3.56 -1.44 9.30
N HIS A 24 3.90 -2.03 8.16
CA HIS A 24 4.14 -3.47 8.06
C HIS A 24 5.24 -3.79 7.05
N ASN A 25 6.42 -4.18 7.53
CA ASN A 25 7.58 -4.47 6.67
C ASN A 25 7.96 -5.96 6.64
N ALA A 26 7.30 -6.79 7.47
CA ALA A 26 7.55 -8.22 7.52
C ALA A 26 7.00 -8.91 6.26
N TYR A 27 7.64 -10.01 5.85
CA TYR A 27 7.23 -10.78 4.69
C TYR A 27 5.77 -11.26 4.82
N LEU A 28 4.99 -11.08 3.75
CA LEU A 28 3.60 -11.53 3.67
C LEU A 28 3.50 -12.73 2.73
N LYS A 29 2.96 -13.85 3.21
CA LYS A 29 2.81 -15.11 2.47
C LYS A 29 1.88 -14.99 1.26
N GLY A 30 1.01 -13.99 1.23
CA GLY A 30 0.06 -13.75 0.15
C GLY A 30 -1.12 -12.90 0.59
N SER A 31 -2.08 -12.72 -0.32
CA SER A 31 -3.27 -11.89 -0.09
C SER A 31 -4.11 -12.31 1.10
N SER A 32 -4.27 -13.62 1.35
CA SER A 32 -5.03 -14.12 2.50
C SER A 32 -4.46 -13.66 3.84
N GLU A 33 -3.14 -13.53 3.96
CA GLU A 33 -2.51 -13.01 5.17
C GLU A 33 -2.77 -11.51 5.34
N VAL A 34 -2.71 -10.74 4.25
CA VAL A 34 -3.02 -9.30 4.26
C VAL A 34 -4.46 -9.05 4.68
N ILE A 35 -5.40 -9.84 4.14
CA ILE A 35 -6.83 -9.76 4.49
C ILE A 35 -7.03 -10.08 5.98
N ARG A 36 -6.41 -11.14 6.50
CA ARG A 36 -6.48 -11.46 7.94
C ARG A 36 -5.93 -10.33 8.81
N LEU A 37 -4.83 -9.69 8.39
CA LEU A 37 -4.30 -8.53 9.10
C LEU A 37 -5.27 -7.35 9.05
N LEU A 38 -5.93 -7.09 7.92
CA LEU A 38 -6.95 -6.04 7.80
C LEU A 38 -8.18 -6.30 8.68
N GLN A 39 -8.49 -7.56 8.99
CA GLN A 39 -9.63 -7.98 9.82
C GLN A 39 -9.31 -8.04 11.34
N ASN A 40 -8.08 -7.75 11.76
CA ASN A 40 -7.74 -7.71 13.19
C ASN A 40 -8.47 -6.55 13.91
N LYS A 41 -8.68 -6.70 15.22
CA LYS A 41 -9.31 -5.67 16.07
C LYS A 41 -8.64 -4.30 15.86
N ASP A 42 -9.47 -3.25 15.87
CA ASP A 42 -9.13 -1.84 15.57
C ASP A 42 -8.97 -1.48 14.09
N ARG A 43 -9.42 -2.36 13.18
CA ARG A 43 -9.46 -2.14 11.72
C ARG A 43 -10.88 -2.45 11.25
N PRO A 44 -11.31 -1.99 10.05
CA PRO A 44 -12.69 -2.18 9.59
C PRO A 44 -13.13 -3.63 9.85
N GLU A 45 -14.03 -3.79 10.82
CA GLU A 45 -14.35 -5.06 11.50
C GLU A 45 -14.96 -6.10 10.53
N LYS A 46 -15.11 -5.75 9.26
CA LYS A 46 -15.72 -6.50 8.17
C LYS A 46 -15.10 -6.18 6.81
N TYR A 47 -13.78 -6.00 6.70
CA TYR A 47 -13.18 -5.86 5.37
C TYR A 47 -13.53 -7.07 4.50
N GLU A 48 -14.33 -6.82 3.47
CA GLU A 48 -14.64 -7.70 2.36
C GLU A 48 -14.22 -6.97 1.08
N LYS A 49 -13.84 -7.72 0.04
CA LYS A 49 -13.31 -7.13 -1.22
C LYS A 49 -14.26 -6.16 -1.92
N ASN A 50 -15.56 -6.19 -1.59
CA ASN A 50 -16.60 -5.33 -2.17
C ASN A 50 -17.05 -4.21 -1.21
N LEU A 51 -16.40 -4.07 -0.04
CA LEU A 51 -16.73 -3.00 0.89
C LEU A 51 -16.22 -1.67 0.33
N ASP A 52 -17.08 -0.65 0.32
CA ASP A 52 -16.62 0.71 0.09
C ASP A 52 -15.78 1.16 1.29
N VAL A 53 -14.48 1.24 1.07
CA VAL A 53 -13.48 1.60 2.07
C VAL A 53 -12.97 3.02 1.89
N PHE A 54 -13.43 3.77 0.89
CA PHE A 54 -12.82 5.05 0.55
C PHE A 54 -12.84 6.03 1.73
N ASP A 55 -14.02 6.24 2.33
CA ASP A 55 -14.18 7.15 3.48
C ASP A 55 -13.42 6.69 4.73
N LEU A 56 -13.18 5.38 4.86
CA LEU A 56 -12.40 4.81 5.95
C LEU A 56 -10.89 5.02 5.77
N LEU A 57 -10.42 5.01 4.51
CA LEU A 57 -9.01 5.14 4.18
C LEU A 57 -8.58 6.60 4.05
N LEU A 58 -9.46 7.48 3.54
CA LEU A 58 -9.13 8.88 3.22
C LEU A 58 -8.48 9.64 4.39
N PRO A 59 -8.96 9.55 5.65
CA PRO A 59 -8.34 10.25 6.78
C PRO A 59 -6.90 9.81 7.09
N HIS A 60 -6.50 8.61 6.64
CA HIS A 60 -5.21 7.98 6.92
C HIS A 60 -4.30 7.90 5.69
N GLN A 61 -4.68 8.57 4.60
CA GLN A 61 -3.98 8.46 3.32
C GLN A 61 -2.55 9.01 3.41
N SER A 62 -2.32 10.08 4.17
CA SER A 62 -0.99 10.65 4.38
C SER A 62 -0.04 9.66 5.04
N GLU A 63 -0.51 8.93 6.05
CA GLU A 63 0.24 7.93 6.78
C GLU A 63 0.55 6.73 5.88
N ALA A 64 -0.40 6.32 5.03
CA ALA A 64 -0.19 5.27 4.05
C ALA A 64 0.92 5.64 3.05
N ILE A 65 0.90 6.88 2.54
CA ILE A 65 1.93 7.41 1.64
C ILE A 65 3.29 7.40 2.34
N GLU A 66 3.38 7.91 3.56
CA GLU A 66 4.64 7.97 4.32
C GLU A 66 5.20 6.57 4.58
N ARG A 67 4.37 5.63 5.04
CA ARG A 67 4.78 4.24 5.30
C ARG A 67 5.25 3.54 4.02
N ALA A 68 4.57 3.76 2.89
CA ALA A 68 4.97 3.21 1.60
C ALA A 68 6.33 3.76 1.15
N LYS A 69 6.55 5.08 1.27
CA LYS A 69 7.84 5.73 0.94
C LYS A 69 8.98 5.17 1.80
N LYS A 70 8.80 5.13 3.12
CA LYS A 70 9.79 4.56 4.05
C LYS A 70 10.17 3.12 3.71
N ARG A 71 9.18 2.30 3.32
CA ARG A 71 9.44 0.92 2.89
C ARG A 71 10.26 0.86 1.61
N LEU A 72 9.93 1.68 0.60
CA LEU A 72 10.72 1.72 -0.63
C LEU A 72 12.15 2.22 -0.40
N GLU A 73 12.33 3.26 0.42
CA GLU A 73 13.65 3.74 0.81
C GLU A 73 14.48 2.65 1.50
N GLN A 74 13.86 1.87 2.38
CA GLN A 74 14.53 0.73 3.00
C GLN A 74 14.95 -0.30 1.96
N LEU A 75 14.07 -0.69 1.03
CA LEU A 75 14.40 -1.63 -0.04
C LEU A 75 15.56 -1.14 -0.91
N TYR A 76 15.60 0.16 -1.23
CA TYR A 76 16.71 0.74 -1.98
C TYR A 76 18.02 0.72 -1.19
N ARG A 77 18.00 0.97 0.13
CA ARG A 77 19.19 0.87 0.98
C ARG A 77 19.70 -0.56 1.12
N ASP A 78 18.80 -1.54 1.04
CA ASP A 78 19.12 -2.96 1.14
C ASP A 78 19.48 -3.57 -0.24
N ASP A 79 19.66 -2.74 -1.28
CA ASP A 79 19.94 -3.14 -2.67
C ASP A 79 18.88 -4.09 -3.28
N ILE A 80 17.64 -4.04 -2.78
CA ILE A 80 16.53 -4.84 -3.27
C ILE A 80 15.82 -4.11 -4.41
N ILE A 81 15.75 -4.78 -5.57
CA ILE A 81 15.01 -4.27 -6.73
C ILE A 81 13.51 -4.21 -6.41
N VAL A 82 12.92 -3.02 -6.41
CA VAL A 82 11.47 -2.83 -6.26
C VAL A 82 10.75 -3.43 -7.48
N MET A 83 9.56 -4.01 -7.26
CA MET A 83 8.81 -4.79 -8.27
C MET A 83 9.42 -6.17 -8.60
N SER A 84 10.37 -6.65 -7.80
CA SER A 84 10.84 -8.03 -7.83
C SER A 84 10.08 -8.92 -6.82
N ARG A 85 10.32 -10.24 -6.88
CA ARG A 85 9.83 -11.19 -5.88
C ARG A 85 10.33 -10.86 -4.46
N ASP A 86 11.56 -10.36 -4.36
CA ASP A 86 12.24 -10.06 -3.10
C ASP A 86 11.74 -8.78 -2.44
N SER A 87 11.03 -7.94 -3.19
CA SER A 87 10.44 -6.69 -2.69
C SER A 87 9.19 -6.88 -1.82
N ASN A 88 8.92 -8.08 -1.30
CA ASN A 88 7.75 -8.34 -0.46
C ASN A 88 8.00 -7.89 1.00
N PRO A 89 7.15 -7.04 1.61
CA PRO A 89 6.03 -6.34 1.00
C PRO A 89 6.45 -4.96 0.46
N SER A 90 5.81 -4.51 -0.62
CA SER A 90 6.04 -3.18 -1.19
C SER A 90 4.86 -2.71 -2.04
N THR A 91 4.77 -1.39 -2.23
CA THR A 91 3.80 -0.80 -3.15
C THR A 91 4.27 0.54 -3.72
N THR A 92 3.99 0.79 -5.00
CA THR A 92 4.19 2.08 -5.67
C THR A 92 2.89 2.86 -5.85
N VAL A 93 1.76 2.36 -5.33
CA VAL A 93 0.43 2.99 -5.45
C VAL A 93 0.42 4.42 -4.90
N HIS A 94 1.19 4.70 -3.84
CA HIS A 94 1.32 6.05 -3.29
C HIS A 94 1.69 7.11 -4.36
N ARG A 95 2.52 6.77 -5.35
CA ARG A 95 2.91 7.70 -6.43
C ARG A 95 1.71 8.10 -7.30
N LEU A 96 0.83 7.14 -7.57
CA LEU A 96 -0.41 7.39 -8.31
C LEU A 96 -1.36 8.25 -7.48
N VAL A 97 -1.53 7.95 -6.20
CA VAL A 97 -2.40 8.71 -5.30
C VAL A 97 -1.92 10.14 -5.14
N GLU A 98 -0.62 10.36 -4.93
CA GLU A 98 -0.03 11.70 -4.88
C GLU A 98 -0.30 12.46 -6.18
N TYR A 99 -0.08 11.83 -7.35
CA TYR A 99 -0.40 12.44 -8.63
C TYR A 99 -1.88 12.85 -8.73
N LEU A 100 -2.82 11.97 -8.38
CA LEU A 100 -4.25 12.27 -8.41
C LEU A 100 -4.62 13.43 -7.46
N ASN A 101 -4.04 13.46 -6.27
CA ASN A 101 -4.25 14.56 -5.32
C ASN A 101 -3.81 15.91 -5.89
N THR A 102 -2.72 15.97 -6.66
CA THR A 102 -2.30 17.21 -7.34
C THR A 102 -3.26 17.65 -8.46
N GLN A 103 -4.03 16.72 -9.05
CA GLN A 103 -5.00 17.07 -10.09
C GLN A 103 -6.34 17.51 -9.50
N ASN A 104 -6.73 16.96 -8.34
CA ASN A 104 -7.97 17.31 -7.64
C ASN A 104 -7.93 18.68 -6.93
N GLN A 105 -6.78 19.35 -6.91
CA GLN A 105 -6.61 20.70 -6.35
C GLN A 105 -6.78 21.80 -7.40
N LYS A 106 -7.16 21.46 -8.63
CA LYS A 106 -7.50 22.40 -9.72
C LYS A 106 -9.01 22.49 -9.88
#